data_AF-A0A3M1DFE7-F1
#
_entry.id   AF-A0A3M1DFE7-F1
#
_cell.length_a   1.000
_cell.length_b   1.000
_cell.length_c   1.000
_cell.angle_alpha   90.00
_cell.angle_beta   90.00
_cell.angle_gamma   90.00
#
_symmetry.space_group_name_H-M   'P 1'
#
loop_
_entity.id
_entity.type
_entity.pdbx_description
1 polymer ?
#
loop_
_entity_poly.entity_id
_entity_poly.type
_entity_poly.pdbx_seq_one_letter_code
_entity_poly.pdbx_strand_id
1 'polypeptide(L)' 'MLELRPELNEKFVAWYRAIFAEGVLDRKTKELIGIAASLAAGCQS' A
#
# COMPACT_ATOMS: atom_id res chain seq x y z
N MET A 1 -4.44 -3.68 -12.06
CA MET A 1 -3.84 -2.33 -12.24
C MET A 1 -4.91 -1.43 -12.81
N LEU A 2 -4.96 -0.15 -12.42
CA LEU A 2 -5.96 0.81 -12.89
C LEU A 2 -5.66 1.20 -14.36
N GLU A 3 -6.20 0.47 -15.32
CA GLU A 3 -6.02 0.73 -16.77
C GLU A 3 -6.65 2.06 -17.22
N LEU A 4 -7.65 2.55 -16.49
CA LEU A 4 -8.39 3.78 -16.80
C LEU A 4 -7.58 5.07 -16.63
N ARG A 5 -6.48 5.05 -15.84
CA ARG A 5 -5.67 6.24 -15.53
C ARG A 5 -4.20 5.85 -15.28
N PRO A 6 -3.38 5.70 -16.33
CA PRO A 6 -2.00 5.24 -16.23
C PRO A 6 -1.13 6.09 -15.29
N GLU A 7 -1.17 7.42 -15.43
CA GLU A 7 -0.41 8.34 -14.58
C GLU A 7 -0.79 8.20 -13.09
N LEU A 8 -2.08 8.05 -12.79
CA LEU A 8 -2.55 7.86 -11.42
C LEU A 8 -2.02 6.55 -10.85
N ASN A 9 -2.07 5.47 -11.66
CA ASN A 9 -1.53 4.19 -11.29
C ASN A 9 -0.02 4.24 -11.05
N GLU A 10 0.74 4.96 -11.89
CA GLU A 10 2.18 5.18 -11.70
C GLU A 10 2.49 5.89 -10.38
N LYS A 11 1.79 7.00 -10.09
CA LYS A 11 1.97 7.73 -8.82
C LYS A 11 1.59 6.87 -7.61
N PHE A 12 0.50 6.11 -7.70
CA PHE A 12 0.09 5.20 -6.65
C PHE A 12 1.11 4.08 -6.43
N VAL A 13 1.63 3.47 -7.49
CA VAL A 13 2.65 2.41 -7.40
C VAL A 13 3.95 2.95 -6.82
N ALA A 14 4.37 4.17 -7.23
CA ALA A 14 5.56 4.81 -6.67
C ALA A 14 5.40 5.04 -5.15
N TRP A 15 4.24 5.57 -4.73
CA TRP A 15 3.91 5.73 -3.31
C TRP A 15 3.88 4.39 -2.56
N TYR A 16 3.20 3.38 -3.11
CA TYR A 16 3.11 2.03 -2.52
C TYR A 16 4.51 1.44 -2.29
N ARG A 17 5.41 1.56 -3.27
CA ARG A 17 6.80 1.08 -3.12
C ARG A 17 7.55 1.84 -2.02
N ALA A 18 7.37 3.15 -1.93
CA ALA A 18 8.05 3.97 -0.93
C ALA A 18 7.62 3.62 0.50
N ILE A 19 6.33 3.43 0.76
CA ILE A 19 5.85 3.13 2.13
C ILE A 19 6.34 1.76 2.62
N PHE A 20 6.45 0.76 1.73
CA PHE A 20 6.88 -0.61 2.05
C PHE A 20 8.39 -0.85 1.90
N ALA A 21 9.19 0.18 1.60
CA ALA A 21 10.65 0.08 1.64
C ALA A 21 11.14 -0.14 3.09
N GLU A 22 12.32 -0.73 3.27
CA GLU A 22 12.93 -0.91 4.60
C GLU A 22 13.14 0.43 5.31
N GLY A 23 13.05 0.44 6.65
CA GLY A 23 13.17 1.66 7.46
C GLY A 23 13.06 1.38 8.96
N VAL A 24 12.46 2.31 9.72
CA VAL A 24 12.27 2.15 11.19
C VAL A 24 11.48 0.88 11.54
N LEU A 25 10.51 0.53 10.69
CA LEU A 25 9.78 -0.73 10.78
C LEU A 25 10.20 -1.63 9.62
N ASP A 26 10.35 -2.92 9.90
CA ASP A 26 10.59 -3.91 8.85
C ASP A 26 9.37 -4.02 7.92
N ARG A 27 9.60 -4.60 6.74
CA ARG A 27 8.54 -4.76 5.74
C ARG A 27 7.33 -5.54 6.28
N LYS A 28 7.56 -6.62 7.03
CA LYS A 28 6.49 -7.49 7.55
C LYS A 28 5.56 -6.73 8.51
N THR A 29 6.13 -5.91 9.39
CA THR A 29 5.37 -5.08 10.34
C THR A 29 4.49 -4.09 9.59
N LYS A 30 5.01 -3.47 8.53
CA LYS A 30 4.22 -2.57 7.67
C LYS A 30 3.07 -3.30 6.95
N GLU A 31 3.31 -4.53 6.48
CA GLU A 31 2.27 -5.35 5.84
C GLU A 31 1.14 -5.70 6.82
N LEU A 32 1.48 -6.04 8.08
CA LEU A 32 0.49 -6.26 9.13
C LEU A 32 -0.33 -5.01 9.45
N ILE A 33 0.32 -3.83 9.52
CA ILE A 33 -0.39 -2.54 9.67
C ILE A 33 -1.34 -2.31 8.49
N GLY A 34 -0.91 -2.60 7.26
CA GLY A 34 -1.74 -2.47 6.07
C GLY A 34 -2.99 -3.35 6.11
N ILE A 35 -2.87 -4.60 6.58
CA ILE A 35 -4.01 -5.50 6.79
C ILE A 35 -4.95 -4.93 7.85
N ALA A 36 -4.43 -4.51 9.01
CA ALA A 36 -5.23 -3.95 10.09
C ALA A 36 -5.98 -2.67 9.65
N ALA A 37 -5.31 -1.78 8.91
CA ALA A 37 -5.93 -0.58 8.35
C ALA A 37 -7.03 -0.90 7.34
N SER A 38 -6.83 -1.93 6.50
CA SER A 38 -7.85 -2.38 5.54
C SER A 38 -9.10 -2.91 6.24
N LEU A 39 -8.92 -3.71 7.29
CA LEU A 39 -10.02 -4.20 8.13
C LEU A 39 -10.75 -3.06 8.83
N ALA A 40 -10.03 -2.11 9.41
CA ALA A 40 -10.61 -0.94 10.09
C ALA A 40 -11.38 -0.02 9.13
N ALA A 41 -10.93 0.08 7.87
CA ALA A 41 -11.61 0.82 6.82
C ALA A 41 -12.83 0.09 6.24
N GLY A 42 -13.08 -1.16 6.64
CA GLY A 42 -14.17 -1.99 6.10
C GLY A 42 -13.88 -2.53 4.70
N CYS A 43 -12.63 -2.50 4.24
CA CYS A 43 -12.24 -3.11 2.98
C CYS A 43 -12.26 -4.64 3.14
N GLN A 44 -13.20 -5.29 2.47
CA GLN A 44 -13.27 -6.74 2.41
C GLN A 44 -12.30 -7.23 1.32
N SER A 45 -11.37 -8.10 1.72
CA SER A 45 -10.39 -8.76 0.85
C SER A 45 -11.03 -9.78 -0.07
#